data_AF-A0A6P6PZD1-F1
#
_entry.id   AF-A0A6P6PZD1-F1
#
_cell.length_a   1.000
_cell.length_b   1.000
_cell.length_c   1.000
_cell.angle_alpha   90.00
_cell.angle_beta   90.00
_cell.angle_gamma   90.00
#
_symmetry.space_group_name_H-M   'P 1'
#
loop_
_entity.id
_entity.type
_entity.pdbx_description
1 polymer ?
#
loop_
_entity_poly.entity_id
_entity_poly.type
_entity_poly.pdbx_seq_one_letter_code
_entity_poly.pdbx_strand_id
1 'polypeptide(L)'
;MGSLRFHAFLLLLLYTTVVQITAVVTHMGLFPEAADYSFYNCREEMLQMVTKRGGLLQTELNNNKDFKNMWKNTTCKKPIPGSTPEHMTALKNYVEASSEFHENFKKLVQNHNKSRSTYRDQFPFKSLFFLLTDAMNLTDHKKCPTVYSGTDKQYITKIGEKFF
;
A
#
# COMPACT_ATOMS: atom_id res chain seq x y z
N MET A 1 22.22 -41.53 -37.48
CA MET A 1 21.66 -41.24 -36.14
C MET A 1 22.10 -39.90 -35.52
N GLY A 2 22.85 -39.03 -36.23
CA GLY A 2 23.31 -37.74 -35.67
C GLY A 2 22.38 -36.53 -35.89
N SER A 3 21.62 -36.51 -37.01
CA SER A 3 20.79 -35.36 -37.39
C SER A 3 19.59 -35.14 -36.44
N LEU A 4 18.89 -36.21 -36.05
CA LEU A 4 17.68 -36.11 -35.21
C LEU A 4 17.96 -35.59 -33.79
N ARG A 5 19.15 -35.92 -33.25
CA ARG A 5 19.59 -35.44 -31.93
C ARG A 5 19.90 -33.95 -31.94
N PHE A 6 20.51 -33.44 -33.02
CA PHE A 6 20.82 -32.01 -33.17
C PHE A 6 19.55 -31.16 -33.21
N HIS A 7 18.52 -31.60 -33.94
CA HIS A 7 17.24 -30.89 -34.02
C HIS A 7 16.50 -30.86 -32.68
N ALA A 8 16.55 -31.95 -31.92
CA ALA A 8 15.95 -32.00 -30.58
C ALA A 8 16.64 -31.04 -29.60
N PHE A 9 17.98 -30.95 -29.62
CA PHE A 9 18.73 -29.98 -28.81
C PHE A 9 18.46 -28.53 -29.25
N LEU A 10 18.33 -28.27 -30.56
CA LEU A 10 18.04 -26.94 -31.08
C LEU A 10 16.62 -26.47 -30.69
N LEU A 11 15.63 -27.38 -30.75
CA LEU A 11 14.27 -27.09 -30.29
C LEU A 11 14.20 -26.85 -28.78
N LEU A 12 14.98 -27.59 -27.98
CA LEU A 12 15.07 -27.38 -26.53
C LEU A 12 15.71 -26.01 -26.19
N LEU A 13 16.79 -25.65 -26.89
CA LEU A 13 17.45 -24.34 -26.75
C LEU A 13 16.50 -23.20 -27.15
N LEU A 14 15.81 -23.33 -28.28
CA LEU A 14 14.81 -22.37 -28.72
C LEU A 14 13.69 -22.22 -27.69
N TYR A 15 13.20 -23.33 -27.11
CA TYR A 15 12.17 -23.29 -26.06
C TYR A 15 12.66 -22.57 -24.78
N THR A 16 13.93 -22.72 -24.40
CA THR A 16 14.50 -21.99 -23.25
C THR A 16 14.76 -20.50 -23.51
N THR A 17 14.90 -20.08 -24.77
CA THR A 17 15.15 -18.66 -25.11
C THR A 17 13.89 -17.80 -25.22
N VAL A 18 12.69 -18.38 -25.17
CA VAL A 18 11.41 -17.64 -25.24
C VAL A 18 10.78 -17.47 -23.85
N VAL A 19 11.59 -17.34 -22.81
CA VAL A 19 11.13 -16.65 -21.59
C VAL A 19 11.39 -15.17 -21.80
N GLN A 20 10.54 -14.53 -22.61
CA GLN A 20 10.50 -13.06 -22.64
C GLN A 20 10.00 -12.61 -21.27
N ILE A 21 10.92 -12.19 -20.40
CA ILE A 21 10.58 -11.40 -19.22
C ILE A 21 10.10 -10.06 -19.75
N THR A 22 8.80 -9.92 -19.96
CA THR A 22 8.19 -8.63 -20.24
C THR A 22 8.30 -7.81 -18.95
N ALA A 23 9.28 -6.93 -18.88
CA ALA A 23 9.37 -5.95 -17.81
C ALA A 23 8.07 -5.13 -17.83
N VAL A 24 7.28 -5.21 -16.75
CA VAL A 24 6.06 -4.42 -16.61
C VAL A 24 6.47 -2.97 -16.37
N VAL A 25 6.37 -2.14 -17.41
CA VAL A 25 6.64 -0.71 -17.32
C VAL A 25 5.44 -0.01 -16.70
N THR A 26 5.67 0.77 -15.63
CA THR A 26 4.62 1.58 -15.01
C THR A 26 4.67 3.01 -15.54
N HIS A 27 3.58 3.46 -16.14
CA HIS A 27 3.41 4.86 -16.52
C HIS A 27 3.08 5.68 -15.27
N MET A 28 3.91 6.69 -14.98
CA MET A 28 3.60 7.65 -13.93
C MET A 28 2.48 8.58 -14.41
N GLY A 29 1.57 8.95 -13.53
CA GLY A 29 0.47 9.87 -13.81
C GLY A 29 -0.43 10.03 -12.58
N LEU A 30 -1.62 10.59 -12.79
CA LEU A 30 -2.70 10.51 -11.81
C LEU A 30 -3.22 9.07 -11.74
N PHE A 31 -3.47 8.57 -10.54
CA PHE A 31 -4.01 7.22 -10.29
C PHE A 31 -5.44 7.34 -9.78
N PRO A 32 -6.44 7.60 -10.65
CA PRO A 32 -7.81 7.87 -10.20
C PRO A 32 -8.48 6.69 -9.49
N GLU A 33 -7.97 5.47 -9.67
CA GLU A 33 -8.43 4.26 -8.98
C GLU A 33 -7.82 4.09 -7.59
N ALA A 34 -6.82 4.90 -7.24
CA ALA A 34 -6.19 4.88 -5.93
C ALA A 34 -7.04 5.61 -4.89
N ALA A 35 -7.06 5.09 -3.66
CA ALA A 35 -7.69 5.78 -2.55
C ALA A 35 -6.83 6.97 -2.10
N ASP A 36 -7.39 8.16 -2.13
CA ASP A 36 -6.72 9.45 -1.85
C ASP A 36 -7.51 10.32 -0.85
N TYR A 37 -8.40 9.71 -0.06
CA TYR A 37 -9.24 10.42 0.92
C TYR A 37 -8.39 11.13 1.99
N SER A 38 -8.61 12.44 2.16
CA SER A 38 -7.94 13.25 3.19
C SER A 38 -8.61 13.20 4.57
N PHE A 39 -9.87 12.78 4.63
CA PHE A 39 -10.73 12.72 5.84
C PHE A 39 -10.91 14.04 6.61
N TYR A 40 -10.43 15.18 6.09
CA TYR A 40 -10.43 16.46 6.82
C TYR A 40 -11.80 16.87 7.37
N ASN A 41 -12.86 16.75 6.56
CA ASN A 41 -14.22 17.14 6.95
C ASN A 41 -14.95 16.14 7.86
N CYS A 42 -14.43 14.92 8.04
CA CYS A 42 -15.07 13.86 8.83
C CYS A 42 -14.11 13.20 9.84
N ARG A 43 -13.01 13.89 10.16
CA ARG A 43 -11.90 13.36 10.95
C ARG A 43 -12.34 12.80 12.30
N GLU A 44 -13.06 13.60 13.08
CA GLU A 44 -13.47 13.24 14.44
C GLU A 44 -14.46 12.05 14.42
N GLU A 45 -15.40 12.05 13.48
CA GLU A 45 -16.39 10.99 13.29
C GLU A 45 -15.71 9.67 12.88
N MET A 46 -14.75 9.75 11.94
CA MET A 46 -13.96 8.61 11.51
C MET A 46 -13.09 8.08 12.63
N LEU A 47 -12.41 8.96 13.39
CA LEU A 47 -11.58 8.55 14.52
C LEU A 47 -12.40 7.83 15.57
N GLN A 48 -13.58 8.35 15.92
CA GLN A 48 -14.51 7.71 16.83
C GLN A 48 -15.00 6.36 16.29
N MET A 49 -15.40 6.28 15.02
CA MET A 49 -15.89 5.04 14.40
C MET A 49 -14.80 3.96 14.36
N VAL A 50 -13.55 4.36 14.12
CA VAL A 50 -12.40 3.47 14.03
C VAL A 50 -11.98 2.96 15.40
N THR A 51 -11.87 3.83 16.40
CA THR A 51 -11.20 3.52 17.68
C THR A 51 -12.15 3.15 18.82
N LYS A 52 -13.47 3.40 18.69
CA LYS A 52 -14.43 2.97 19.73
C LYS A 52 -14.34 1.47 19.99
N ARG A 53 -14.70 1.04 21.20
CA ARG A 53 -14.82 -0.39 21.53
C ARG A 53 -15.80 -1.08 20.57
N GLY A 54 -15.39 -2.19 19.97
CA GLY A 54 -16.14 -2.88 18.91
C GLY A 54 -16.19 -2.12 17.58
N GLY A 55 -15.36 -1.09 17.42
CA GLY A 55 -15.29 -0.25 16.23
C GLY A 55 -14.63 -0.93 15.04
N LEU A 56 -14.37 -0.14 14.00
CA LEU A 56 -13.89 -0.66 12.72
C LEU A 56 -12.52 -1.32 12.84
N LEU A 57 -11.58 -0.74 13.59
CA LEU A 57 -10.25 -1.33 13.79
C LEU A 57 -10.35 -2.73 14.42
N GLN A 58 -11.11 -2.86 15.51
CA GLN A 58 -11.29 -4.14 16.18
C GLN A 58 -11.98 -5.17 15.27
N THR A 59 -12.96 -4.73 14.47
CA THR A 59 -13.67 -5.57 13.52
C THR A 59 -12.73 -6.08 12.41
N GLU A 60 -11.94 -5.20 11.80
CA GLU A 60 -10.98 -5.57 10.75
C GLU A 60 -9.85 -6.47 11.28
N LEU A 61 -9.32 -6.20 12.48
CA LEU A 61 -8.34 -7.06 13.13
C LEU A 61 -8.88 -8.47 13.44
N ASN A 62 -10.16 -8.59 13.80
CA ASN A 62 -10.77 -9.90 14.06
C ASN A 62 -11.02 -10.69 12.77
N ASN A 63 -11.31 -10.01 11.67
CA ASN A 63 -11.69 -10.63 10.39
C ASN A 63 -10.52 -10.82 9.43
N ASN A 64 -9.36 -10.18 9.68
CA ASN A 64 -8.20 -10.24 8.79
C ASN A 64 -6.96 -10.72 9.57
N LYS A 65 -6.56 -11.97 9.30
CA LYS A 65 -5.43 -12.62 9.97
C LYS A 65 -4.11 -11.88 9.71
N ASP A 66 -3.87 -11.40 8.50
CA ASP A 66 -2.63 -10.71 8.16
C ASP A 66 -2.56 -9.36 8.85
N PHE A 67 -3.68 -8.64 8.90
CA PHE A 67 -3.77 -7.40 9.67
C PHE A 67 -3.51 -7.66 11.16
N LYS A 68 -4.14 -8.68 11.72
CA LYS A 68 -3.95 -9.07 13.12
C LYS A 68 -2.51 -9.43 13.45
N ASN A 69 -1.84 -10.18 12.56
CA ASN A 69 -0.46 -10.60 12.74
C ASN A 69 0.51 -9.41 12.67
N MET A 70 0.24 -8.47 11.77
CA MET A 70 1.00 -7.23 11.64
C MET A 70 0.80 -6.33 12.86
N TRP A 71 -0.42 -6.28 13.42
CA TRP A 71 -0.77 -5.33 14.48
C TRP A 71 -0.31 -5.76 15.88
N LYS A 72 0.77 -5.14 16.37
CA LYS A 72 1.25 -5.29 17.74
C LYS A 72 1.11 -3.98 18.51
N ASN A 73 0.33 -4.01 19.59
CA ASN A 73 0.20 -2.84 20.48
C ASN A 73 1.58 -2.37 20.91
N THR A 74 1.85 -1.08 20.71
CA THR A 74 3.14 -0.48 21.04
C THR A 74 2.92 0.73 21.93
N THR A 75 3.88 0.98 22.81
CA THR A 75 4.00 2.25 23.51
C THR A 75 4.95 3.15 22.72
N CYS A 76 4.55 4.40 22.48
CA CYS A 76 5.41 5.40 21.87
C CYS A 76 5.82 6.43 22.93
N LYS A 77 7.12 6.59 23.16
CA LYS A 77 7.65 7.53 24.16
C LYS A 77 7.51 8.99 23.73
N LYS A 78 7.37 9.25 22.44
CA LYS A 78 7.28 10.59 21.84
C LYS A 78 6.17 10.58 20.79
N PRO A 79 4.88 10.60 21.21
CA PRO A 79 3.78 10.61 20.27
C PRO A 79 3.75 11.93 19.49
N ILE A 80 3.21 11.88 18.28
CA ILE A 80 2.90 13.08 17.50
C ILE A 80 1.80 13.86 18.25
N PRO A 81 1.94 15.19 18.45
CA PRO A 81 0.88 15.98 19.08
C PRO A 81 -0.48 15.79 18.39
N GLY A 82 -1.52 15.54 19.16
CA GLY A 82 -2.87 15.28 18.65
C GLY A 82 -3.13 13.84 18.17
N SER A 83 -2.13 12.96 18.24
CA SER A 83 -2.30 11.55 17.89
C SER A 83 -2.85 10.71 19.05
N THR A 84 -3.49 9.60 18.69
CA THR A 84 -3.96 8.57 19.64
C THR A 84 -2.97 7.40 19.70
N PRO A 85 -3.08 6.49 20.69
CA PRO A 85 -2.28 5.27 20.72
C PRO A 85 -2.40 4.41 19.46
N GLU A 86 -3.59 4.38 18.84
CA GLU A 86 -3.86 3.65 17.60
C GLU A 86 -3.10 4.25 16.41
N HIS A 87 -2.98 5.58 16.32
CA HIS A 87 -2.17 6.23 15.31
C HIS A 87 -0.70 5.81 15.42
N MET A 88 -0.14 5.87 16.62
CA MET A 88 1.26 5.50 16.85
C MET A 88 1.50 4.01 16.62
N THR A 89 0.50 3.18 16.93
CA THR A 89 0.53 1.74 16.65
C THR A 89 0.48 1.46 15.15
N ALA A 90 -0.42 2.11 14.41
CA ALA A 90 -0.51 1.99 12.96
C ALA A 90 0.81 2.38 12.29
N LEU A 91 1.39 3.54 12.62
CA LEU A 91 2.66 3.99 12.05
C LEU A 91 3.79 3.00 12.28
N LYS A 92 4.01 2.60 13.55
CA LYS A 92 5.11 1.70 13.88
C LYS A 92 4.97 0.35 13.20
N ASN A 93 3.79 -0.28 13.30
CA ASN A 93 3.60 -1.60 12.74
C ASN A 93 3.57 -1.58 11.22
N TYR A 94 3.08 -0.51 10.59
CA TYR A 94 3.20 -0.36 9.14
C TYR A 94 4.66 -0.29 8.72
N VAL A 95 5.51 0.50 9.39
CA VAL A 95 6.96 0.56 9.06
C VAL A 95 7.64 -0.80 9.26
N GLU A 96 7.29 -1.53 10.32
CA GLU A 96 7.88 -2.84 10.68
C GLU A 96 7.23 -4.03 9.96
N ALA A 97 6.21 -3.80 9.12
CA ALA A 97 5.50 -4.87 8.42
C ALA A 97 6.40 -5.56 7.38
N SER A 98 6.01 -6.78 6.99
CA SER A 98 6.70 -7.51 5.92
C SER A 98 6.52 -6.83 4.57
N SER A 99 7.48 -7.03 3.66
CA SER A 99 7.36 -6.57 2.27
C SER A 99 6.10 -7.08 1.59
N GLU A 100 5.69 -8.32 1.87
CA GLU A 100 4.42 -8.90 1.38
C GLU A 100 3.21 -8.10 1.85
N PHE A 101 3.17 -7.69 3.13
CA PHE A 101 2.09 -6.85 3.63
C PHE A 101 2.09 -5.47 2.95
N HIS A 102 3.26 -4.84 2.79
CA HIS A 102 3.38 -3.55 2.10
C HIS A 102 2.88 -3.62 0.66
N GLU A 103 3.30 -4.66 -0.08
CA GLU A 103 2.90 -4.86 -1.46
C GLU A 103 1.40 -5.09 -1.60
N ASN A 104 0.83 -5.95 -0.74
CA ASN A 104 -0.61 -6.20 -0.73
C ASN A 104 -1.40 -4.94 -0.37
N PHE A 105 -1.02 -4.24 0.70
CA PHE A 105 -1.66 -2.99 1.10
C PHE A 105 -1.60 -1.94 -0.01
N LYS A 106 -0.41 -1.73 -0.60
CA LYS A 106 -0.22 -0.81 -1.74
C LYS A 106 -1.12 -1.18 -2.91
N LYS A 107 -1.16 -2.46 -3.30
CA LYS A 107 -2.02 -2.95 -4.38
C LYS A 107 -3.49 -2.68 -4.10
N LEU A 108 -3.95 -2.91 -2.87
CA LEU A 108 -5.34 -2.67 -2.49
C LEU A 108 -5.67 -1.18 -2.51
N VAL A 109 -4.81 -0.32 -1.95
CA VAL A 109 -4.96 1.14 -2.00
C VAL A 109 -5.05 1.64 -3.45
N GLN A 110 -4.22 1.10 -4.35
CA GLN A 110 -4.18 1.50 -5.76
C GLN A 110 -5.41 1.07 -6.58
N ASN A 111 -6.15 0.03 -6.16
CA ASN A 111 -7.16 -0.60 -7.01
C ASN A 111 -8.59 -0.52 -6.46
N HIS A 112 -8.78 -0.15 -5.19
CA HIS A 112 -10.08 -0.25 -4.52
C HIS A 112 -10.85 1.07 -4.41
N ASN A 113 -10.45 2.15 -5.10
CA ASN A 113 -11.24 3.38 -5.21
C ASN A 113 -12.04 3.52 -6.51
N LYS A 114 -12.16 2.44 -7.31
CA LYS A 114 -12.97 2.45 -8.55
C LYS A 114 -14.42 2.89 -8.33
N SER A 115 -14.97 2.68 -7.13
CA SER A 115 -16.26 3.22 -6.71
C SER A 115 -16.37 3.29 -5.18
N ARG A 116 -17.31 4.09 -4.68
CA ARG A 116 -17.62 4.17 -3.23
C ARG A 116 -17.98 2.81 -2.63
N SER A 117 -18.72 1.97 -3.36
CA SER A 117 -19.06 0.61 -2.90
C SER A 117 -17.84 -0.30 -2.90
N THR A 118 -16.96 -0.23 -3.90
CA THR A 118 -15.70 -0.99 -3.91
C THR A 118 -14.84 -0.68 -2.69
N TYR A 119 -14.67 0.61 -2.35
CA TYR A 119 -13.93 0.99 -1.16
C TYR A 119 -14.62 0.49 0.11
N ARG A 120 -15.93 0.77 0.25
CA ARG A 120 -16.71 0.40 1.44
C ARG A 120 -16.76 -1.12 1.67
N ASP A 121 -16.95 -1.90 0.62
CA ASP A 121 -17.30 -3.32 0.75
C ASP A 121 -16.09 -4.24 0.57
N GLN A 122 -15.02 -3.80 -0.11
CA GLN A 122 -13.93 -4.69 -0.52
C GLN A 122 -12.54 -4.29 0.00
N PHE A 123 -12.33 -3.06 0.45
CA PHE A 123 -11.01 -2.65 1.00
C PHE A 123 -10.90 -3.08 2.48
N PRO A 124 -10.06 -4.05 2.87
CA PRO A 124 -10.11 -4.65 4.20
C PRO A 124 -9.25 -3.93 5.25
N PHE A 125 -8.65 -2.79 4.89
CA PHE A 125 -7.69 -2.04 5.70
C PHE A 125 -8.12 -0.58 5.89
N LYS A 126 -9.43 -0.31 6.01
CA LYS A 126 -9.95 1.06 6.11
C LYS A 126 -9.45 1.77 7.35
N SER A 127 -9.46 1.06 8.49
CA SER A 127 -8.97 1.61 9.75
C SER A 127 -7.47 1.93 9.68
N LEU A 128 -6.66 1.04 9.10
CA LEU A 128 -5.23 1.28 8.90
C LEU A 128 -4.98 2.47 7.98
N PHE A 129 -5.66 2.53 6.84
CA PHE A 129 -5.52 3.64 5.89
C PHE A 129 -5.89 4.98 6.53
N PHE A 130 -7.03 5.05 7.23
CA PHE A 130 -7.42 6.25 7.98
C PHE A 130 -6.37 6.65 9.03
N LEU A 131 -5.93 5.72 9.89
CA LEU A 131 -4.97 6.02 10.95
C LEU A 131 -3.61 6.46 10.40
N LEU A 132 -3.14 5.88 9.28
CA LEU A 132 -1.89 6.33 8.66
C LEU A 132 -2.05 7.74 8.07
N THR A 133 -3.14 7.98 7.33
CA THR A 133 -3.41 9.28 6.72
C THR A 133 -3.59 10.39 7.76
N ASP A 134 -4.40 10.14 8.81
CA ASP A 134 -4.62 11.14 9.87
C ASP A 134 -3.33 11.40 10.67
N ALA A 135 -2.56 10.36 10.97
CA ALA A 135 -1.28 10.53 11.66
C ALA A 135 -0.28 11.35 10.84
N MET A 136 -0.25 11.19 9.52
CA MET A 136 0.58 12.01 8.63
C MET A 136 0.11 13.47 8.62
N ASN A 137 -1.20 13.73 8.56
CA ASN A 137 -1.78 15.08 8.59
C ASN A 137 -1.53 15.82 9.92
N LEU A 138 -1.27 15.10 11.00
CA LEU A 138 -0.91 15.67 12.30
C LEU A 138 0.55 16.13 12.38
N THR A 139 1.40 15.74 11.43
CA THR A 139 2.82 16.13 11.44
C THR A 139 3.02 17.56 10.98
N ASP A 140 4.08 18.21 11.47
CA ASP A 140 4.42 19.57 11.04
C ASP A 140 4.95 19.56 9.59
N HIS A 141 4.11 20.02 8.66
CA HIS A 141 4.44 20.12 7.24
C HIS A 141 5.23 21.38 6.87
N LYS A 142 5.72 22.18 7.84
CA LYS A 142 6.51 23.39 7.55
C LYS A 142 7.85 23.12 6.84
N LYS A 143 8.34 21.89 6.89
CA LYS A 143 9.60 21.49 6.25
C LYS A 143 9.32 20.54 5.10
N CYS A 144 9.90 20.84 3.93
CA CYS A 144 9.89 19.98 2.75
C CYS A 144 11.28 19.35 2.61
N PRO A 145 11.52 18.14 3.15
CA PRO A 145 12.82 17.48 3.03
C PRO A 145 13.02 16.91 1.62
N THR A 146 14.27 16.92 1.14
CA THR A 146 14.67 16.12 -0.02
C THR A 146 14.79 14.66 0.40
N VAL A 147 14.07 13.77 -0.29
CA VAL A 147 14.07 12.33 -0.05
C VAL A 147 14.33 11.57 -1.35
N TYR A 148 14.78 10.32 -1.22
CA TYR A 148 15.04 9.43 -2.35
C TYR A 148 14.30 8.10 -2.14
N SER A 149 13.68 7.58 -3.20
CA SER A 149 12.99 6.28 -3.19
C SER A 149 13.47 5.48 -4.40
N GLY A 150 14.02 4.30 -4.16
CA GLY A 150 14.54 3.39 -5.18
C GLY A 150 13.60 2.21 -5.42
N THR A 151 13.59 1.70 -6.65
CA THR A 151 12.78 0.54 -7.05
C THR A 151 13.46 -0.20 -8.19
N ASP A 152 13.26 -1.51 -8.25
CA ASP A 152 13.62 -2.40 -9.36
C ASP A 152 12.66 -2.29 -10.55
N LYS A 153 11.48 -1.68 -10.36
CA LYS A 153 10.49 -1.49 -11.42
C LYS A 153 10.87 -0.33 -12.32
N GLN A 154 10.64 -0.51 -13.62
CA GLN A 154 10.80 0.57 -14.58
C GLN A 154 9.58 1.49 -14.55
N TYR A 155 9.84 2.77 -14.29
CA TYR A 155 8.84 3.82 -14.40
C TYR A 155 9.17 4.75 -15.55
N ILE A 156 8.15 5.15 -16.32
CA ILE A 156 8.27 6.13 -17.40
C ILE A 156 7.27 7.24 -17.24
N THR A 157 7.61 8.41 -17.76
CA THR A 157 6.78 9.61 -17.67
C THR A 157 7.02 10.52 -18.87
N LYS A 158 6.05 11.39 -19.19
CA LYS A 158 6.25 12.46 -20.17
C LYS A 158 6.62 13.76 -19.49
N ILE A 159 7.52 14.50 -20.11
CA ILE A 159 7.89 15.85 -19.66
C ILE A 159 6.63 16.73 -19.66
N GLY A 160 6.32 17.34 -18.52
CA GLY A 160 5.17 18.23 -18.34
C GLY A 160 3.89 17.57 -17.83
N GLU A 161 3.86 16.25 -17.63
CA GLU A 161 2.75 15.60 -16.93
C GLU A 161 2.77 15.91 -15.43
N LYS A 162 1.59 16.06 -14.81
CA LYS A 162 1.44 16.26 -13.36
C LYS A 162 1.23 14.91 -12.65
N PHE A 163 1.78 14.78 -11.44
CA PHE A 163 1.71 13.57 -10.61
C PHE A 163 1.00 13.78 -9.27
N PHE A 164 0.22 14.87 -9.14
CA PHE A 164 -0.50 15.26 -7.93
C PHE A 164 -1.88 15.78 -8.27
#